data_AF-A0A1M5LWN8-F1
#
_entry.id   AF-A0A1M5LWN8-F1
#
_cell.length_a   1.000
_cell.length_b   1.000
_cell.length_c   1.000
_cell.angle_alpha   90.00
_cell.angle_beta   90.00
_cell.angle_gamma   90.00
#
_symmetry.space_group_name_H-M   'P 1'
#
loop_
_entity.id
_entity.type
_entity.pdbx_description
1 polymer ?
#
loop_
_entity_poly.entity_id
_entity_poly.type
_entity_poly.pdbx_seq_one_letter_code
_entity_poly.pdbx_strand_id
1 'polypeptide(L)'
;MFLWEPLTWYQILMFIAVLCGLMLLNEFGRANLWTGILLFFVVPLILTFAVWTKTAVPGSSVGTWFHWAKVYSSLAGCLGFLALRYVKGAAQNKYFLMFPPAILSINILEAVIRDFQCFSFNGFVDGMLIIGGPWNIMNGIAGILNIITISGWAGIYISQNRKRRDMIWPDQLWFWIIAYDLWNFAYVYNCVPDHSFYAGAALLLSCTIPAFLSGGKGAWLQHRAHTLGIWMMFVMTFPAFVDTSIFAVKSSHDPAALMVVSGLSLASNIAVFVYHYYKVFKYKKNILKGEEVHTDLGSYRELKELDRIPQPAVA
;
A
#
# COMPACT_ATOMS: atom_id res chain seq x y z
N MET A 1 -24.72 10.66 5.58
CA MET A 1 -23.25 10.52 5.50
C MET A 1 -22.91 10.10 4.08
N PHE A 2 -21.81 10.60 3.51
CA PHE A 2 -21.53 10.43 2.08
C PHE A 2 -20.82 9.11 1.75
N LEU A 3 -19.75 8.77 2.49
CA LEU A 3 -18.92 7.59 2.21
C LEU A 3 -19.34 6.34 3.00
N TRP A 4 -19.81 6.49 4.23
CA TRP A 4 -20.15 5.36 5.10
C TRP A 4 -21.49 5.59 5.77
N GLU A 5 -22.03 4.53 6.35
CA GLU A 5 -23.15 4.61 7.29
C GLU A 5 -22.79 5.41 8.55
N PRO A 6 -23.78 5.95 9.30
CA PRO A 6 -23.60 6.62 10.59
C PRO A 6 -22.59 5.93 11.51
N LEU A 7 -21.41 6.56 11.64
CA LEU A 7 -20.34 6.04 12.48
C LEU A 7 -20.67 6.24 13.96
N THR A 8 -20.45 5.20 14.74
CA THR A 8 -20.51 5.24 16.20
C THR A 8 -19.17 5.65 16.80
N TRP A 9 -19.19 6.14 18.05
CA TRP A 9 -17.98 6.60 18.73
C TRP A 9 -16.94 5.48 18.90
N TYR A 10 -17.37 4.24 19.13
CA TYR A 10 -16.46 3.11 19.31
C TYR A 10 -15.81 2.65 18.01
N GLN A 11 -16.48 2.79 16.85
CA GLN A 11 -15.87 2.55 15.53
C GLN A 11 -14.77 3.58 15.24
N ILE A 12 -14.98 4.86 15.62
CA ILE A 12 -13.96 5.91 15.48
C ILE A 12 -12.74 5.63 16.39
N LEU A 13 -12.96 5.22 17.64
CA LEU A 13 -11.85 4.83 18.52
C LEU A 13 -11.11 3.62 17.98
N MET A 14 -11.83 2.63 17.44
CA MET A 14 -11.23 1.45 16.83
C MET A 14 -10.41 1.82 15.58
N PHE A 15 -10.85 2.79 14.79
CA PHE A 15 -10.07 3.31 13.66
C PHE A 15 -8.70 3.82 14.12
N ILE A 16 -8.67 4.63 15.18
CA ILE A 16 -7.43 5.15 15.76
C ILE A 16 -6.58 4.00 16.32
N ALA A 17 -7.19 3.03 17.00
CA ALA A 17 -6.49 1.86 17.52
C ALA A 17 -5.85 1.01 16.41
N VAL A 18 -6.56 0.75 15.32
CA VAL A 18 -6.05 0.03 14.14
C VAL A 18 -4.92 0.83 13.47
N LEU A 19 -5.11 2.13 13.26
CA LEU A 19 -4.10 3.02 12.70
C LEU A 19 -2.79 2.99 13.51
N CYS A 20 -2.89 3.23 14.83
CA CYS A 20 -1.74 3.21 15.72
C CYS A 20 -1.13 1.80 15.81
N GLY A 21 -1.94 0.75 15.90
CA GLY A 21 -1.49 -0.64 15.95
C GLY A 21 -0.69 -1.03 14.71
N LEU A 22 -1.17 -0.70 13.51
CA LEU A 22 -0.47 -0.94 12.25
C LEU A 22 0.86 -0.17 12.20
N MET A 23 0.87 1.10 12.61
CA MET A 23 2.11 1.90 12.67
C MET A 23 3.13 1.28 13.64
N LEU A 24 2.70 0.89 14.84
CA LEU A 24 3.55 0.26 15.85
C LEU A 24 4.11 -1.09 15.40
N LEU A 25 3.25 -1.96 14.83
CA LEU A 25 3.69 -3.27 14.32
C LEU A 25 4.62 -3.13 13.11
N ASN A 26 4.38 -2.14 12.25
CA ASN A 26 5.33 -1.79 11.19
C ASN A 26 6.68 -1.34 11.79
N GLU A 27 6.69 -0.48 12.82
CA GLU A 27 7.93 -0.10 13.47
C GLU A 27 8.61 -1.30 14.16
N PHE A 28 7.86 -2.24 14.70
CA PHE A 28 8.42 -3.48 15.24
C PHE A 28 9.04 -4.36 14.15
N GLY A 29 8.33 -4.62 13.05
CA GLY A 29 8.83 -5.41 11.92
C GLY A 29 10.02 -4.77 11.19
N ARG A 30 10.18 -3.44 11.29
CA ARG A 30 11.34 -2.71 10.75
C ARG A 30 12.56 -2.72 11.66
N ALA A 31 12.40 -3.01 12.95
CA ALA A 31 13.43 -2.78 13.96
C ALA A 31 14.72 -3.54 13.69
N ASN A 32 14.65 -4.83 13.36
CA ASN A 32 15.81 -5.64 13.00
C ASN A 32 15.42 -6.84 12.11
N LEU A 33 16.43 -7.62 11.68
CA LEU A 33 16.23 -8.80 10.85
C LEU A 33 15.29 -9.82 11.50
N TRP A 34 15.49 -10.10 12.80
CA TRP A 34 14.75 -11.12 13.53
C TRP A 34 13.29 -10.74 13.73
N THR A 35 12.98 -9.48 14.04
CA THR A 35 11.60 -9.01 14.14
C THR A 35 10.90 -9.04 12.78
N GLY A 36 11.60 -8.72 11.69
CA GLY A 36 11.10 -8.89 10.33
C GLY A 36 10.81 -10.35 9.97
N ILE A 37 11.74 -11.27 10.23
CA ILE A 37 11.55 -12.72 10.00
C ILE A 37 10.39 -13.25 10.84
N LEU A 38 10.35 -12.89 12.13
CA LEU A 38 9.28 -13.32 13.02
C LEU A 38 7.91 -12.89 12.46
N LEU A 39 7.77 -11.61 12.12
CA LEU A 39 6.49 -11.03 11.72
C LEU A 39 6.05 -11.44 10.30
N PHE A 40 6.98 -11.54 9.35
CA PHE A 40 6.64 -11.74 7.92
C PHE A 40 6.95 -13.15 7.39
N PHE A 41 7.55 -14.02 8.20
CA PHE A 41 7.75 -15.43 7.84
C PHE A 41 7.16 -16.38 8.88
N VAL A 42 7.61 -16.31 10.14
CA VAL A 42 7.23 -17.29 11.18
C VAL A 42 5.76 -17.19 11.55
N VAL A 43 5.27 -15.98 11.86
CA VAL A 43 3.87 -15.74 12.21
C VAL A 43 2.93 -16.18 11.08
N PRO A 44 3.08 -15.71 9.82
CA PRO A 44 2.20 -16.15 8.74
C PRO A 44 2.26 -17.65 8.50
N LEU A 45 3.44 -18.30 8.64
CA LEU A 45 3.54 -19.75 8.52
C LEU A 45 2.65 -20.47 9.56
N ILE A 46 2.70 -20.03 10.82
CA ILE A 46 1.85 -20.59 11.88
C ILE A 46 0.37 -20.30 11.57
N LEU A 47 0.03 -19.06 11.20
CA LEU A 47 -1.34 -18.67 10.90
C LEU A 47 -1.92 -19.47 9.74
N THR A 48 -1.16 -19.68 8.67
CA THR A 48 -1.57 -20.47 7.50
C THR A 48 -2.03 -21.87 7.90
N PHE A 49 -1.24 -22.59 8.70
CA PHE A 49 -1.54 -23.99 9.02
C PHE A 49 -2.47 -24.16 10.22
N ALA A 50 -2.37 -23.28 11.23
CA ALA A 50 -3.11 -23.44 12.49
C ALA A 50 -4.45 -22.71 12.53
N VAL A 51 -4.58 -21.59 11.80
CA VAL A 51 -5.71 -20.65 11.95
C VAL A 51 -6.49 -20.47 10.66
N TRP A 52 -5.84 -20.11 9.55
CA TRP A 52 -6.51 -19.75 8.30
C TRP A 52 -7.20 -20.94 7.61
N THR A 53 -6.79 -22.17 7.93
CA THR A 53 -7.53 -23.39 7.59
C THR A 53 -8.94 -23.45 8.19
N LYS A 54 -9.23 -22.61 9.19
CA LYS A 54 -10.54 -22.52 9.88
C LYS A 54 -11.22 -21.18 9.64
N THR A 55 -10.46 -20.09 9.56
CA THR A 55 -11.00 -18.72 9.51
C THR A 55 -11.08 -18.13 8.10
N ALA A 56 -10.16 -18.48 7.19
CA ALA A 56 -10.10 -17.97 5.82
C ALA A 56 -10.52 -19.04 4.80
N VAL A 57 -11.66 -19.67 5.07
CA VAL A 57 -12.24 -20.78 4.29
C VAL A 57 -13.35 -20.27 3.36
N PRO A 58 -13.67 -21.02 2.27
CA PRO A 58 -14.78 -20.67 1.38
C PRO A 58 -16.08 -20.40 2.15
N GLY A 59 -16.75 -19.28 1.84
CA GLY A 59 -17.94 -18.82 2.55
C GLY A 59 -17.68 -17.76 3.63
N SER A 60 -16.42 -17.51 3.99
CA SER A 60 -16.05 -16.31 4.76
C SER A 60 -15.76 -15.12 3.85
N SER A 61 -15.90 -13.89 4.37
CA SER A 61 -15.58 -12.64 3.67
C SER A 61 -14.12 -12.52 3.21
N VAL A 62 -13.22 -13.33 3.79
CA VAL A 62 -11.77 -13.33 3.49
C VAL A 62 -11.26 -14.67 2.96
N GLY A 63 -12.15 -15.60 2.62
CA GLY A 63 -11.82 -16.95 2.16
C GLY A 63 -11.64 -17.10 0.66
N THR A 64 -11.64 -16.00 -0.09
CA THR A 64 -11.55 -16.02 -1.55
C THR A 64 -10.10 -16.11 -2.02
N TRP A 65 -9.89 -16.63 -3.24
CA TRP A 65 -8.55 -16.72 -3.84
C TRP A 65 -7.82 -15.37 -3.84
N PHE A 66 -8.57 -14.27 -3.94
CA PHE A 66 -8.04 -12.91 -3.96
C PHE A 66 -7.36 -12.55 -2.63
N HIS A 67 -7.97 -12.88 -1.49
CA HIS A 67 -7.39 -12.61 -0.17
C HIS A 67 -6.08 -13.39 0.04
N TRP A 68 -6.07 -14.67 -0.37
CA TRP A 68 -4.88 -15.52 -0.34
C TRP A 68 -3.77 -14.98 -1.25
N ALA A 69 -4.10 -14.55 -2.47
CA ALA A 69 -3.13 -13.93 -3.36
C ALA A 69 -2.56 -12.64 -2.76
N LYS A 70 -3.42 -11.80 -2.14
CA LYS A 70 -3.02 -10.51 -1.55
C LYS A 70 -2.09 -10.66 -0.35
N VAL A 71 -2.40 -11.59 0.56
CA VAL A 71 -1.54 -11.79 1.75
C VAL A 71 -0.16 -12.26 1.33
N TYR A 72 -0.07 -13.24 0.43
CA TYR A 72 1.22 -13.79 0.02
C TYR A 72 2.01 -12.86 -0.90
N SER A 73 1.35 -12.08 -1.77
CA SER A 73 2.05 -11.06 -2.56
C SER A 73 2.62 -9.94 -1.67
N SER A 74 1.89 -9.55 -0.62
CA SER A 74 2.38 -8.59 0.37
C SER A 74 3.53 -9.14 1.21
N LEU A 75 3.44 -10.40 1.66
CA LEU A 75 4.51 -11.07 2.43
C LEU A 75 5.77 -11.27 1.58
N ALA A 76 5.63 -11.62 0.30
CA ALA A 76 6.75 -11.68 -0.64
C ALA A 76 7.43 -10.32 -0.77
N GLY A 77 6.67 -9.22 -0.84
CA GLY A 77 7.20 -7.86 -0.77
C GLY A 77 7.98 -7.58 0.52
N CYS A 78 7.42 -7.92 1.68
CA CYS A 78 8.08 -7.74 2.98
C CYS A 78 9.41 -8.50 3.08
N LEU A 79 9.42 -9.77 2.67
CA LEU A 79 10.61 -10.62 2.70
C LEU A 79 11.65 -10.19 1.66
N GLY A 80 11.21 -9.74 0.48
CA GLY A 80 12.11 -9.19 -0.54
C GLY A 80 12.76 -7.87 -0.09
N PHE A 81 12.04 -7.00 0.61
CA PHE A 81 12.61 -5.81 1.22
C PHE A 81 13.57 -6.15 2.36
N LEU A 82 13.25 -7.17 3.16
CA LEU A 82 14.17 -7.68 4.18
C LEU A 82 15.47 -8.22 3.56
N ALA A 83 15.35 -8.94 2.44
CA ALA A 83 16.50 -9.41 1.67
C ALA A 83 17.34 -8.24 1.13
N LEU A 84 16.70 -7.20 0.57
CA LEU A 84 17.38 -5.98 0.11
C LEU A 84 18.18 -5.29 1.22
N ARG A 85 17.67 -5.31 2.46
CA ARG A 85 18.29 -4.64 3.62
C ARG A 85 19.46 -5.42 4.23
N TYR A 86 19.41 -6.76 4.19
CA TYR A 86 20.33 -7.61 4.96
C TYR A 86 21.20 -8.57 4.13
N VAL A 87 20.83 -8.88 2.89
CA VAL A 87 21.66 -9.71 2.00
C VAL A 87 22.77 -8.87 1.37
N LYS A 88 24.02 -9.28 1.59
CA LYS A 88 25.20 -8.61 1.00
C LYS A 88 25.12 -8.68 -0.53
N GLY A 89 25.33 -7.57 -1.22
CA GLY A 89 25.31 -7.51 -2.68
C GLY A 89 23.92 -7.26 -3.29
N ALA A 90 22.83 -7.40 -2.52
CA ALA A 90 21.47 -7.27 -3.03
C ALA A 90 21.16 -5.85 -3.52
N ALA A 91 21.50 -4.83 -2.72
CA ALA A 91 21.30 -3.43 -3.09
C ALA A 91 22.25 -2.93 -4.20
N GLN A 92 23.30 -3.69 -4.53
CA GLN A 92 24.22 -3.39 -5.64
C GLN A 92 23.80 -4.06 -6.95
N ASN A 93 22.93 -5.07 -6.88
CA ASN A 93 22.45 -5.81 -8.03
C ASN A 93 21.24 -5.11 -8.67
N LYS A 94 21.42 -4.60 -9.90
CA LYS A 94 20.35 -3.91 -10.64
C LYS A 94 19.08 -4.74 -10.80
N TYR A 95 19.19 -6.06 -10.97
CA TYR A 95 18.01 -6.93 -11.09
C TYR A 95 17.21 -6.99 -9.77
N PHE A 96 17.91 -6.93 -8.64
CA PHE A 96 17.26 -6.94 -7.33
C PHE A 96 16.68 -5.56 -6.99
N LEU A 97 17.24 -4.46 -7.52
CA LEU A 97 16.63 -3.12 -7.45
C LEU A 97 15.38 -2.97 -8.33
N MET A 98 15.18 -3.86 -9.31
CA MET A 98 13.91 -3.94 -10.05
C MET A 98 12.80 -4.67 -9.27
N PHE A 99 13.13 -5.35 -8.17
CA PHE A 99 12.12 -6.05 -7.37
C PHE A 99 11.08 -5.10 -6.74
N PRO A 100 11.46 -3.99 -6.07
CA PRO A 100 10.49 -3.05 -5.49
C PRO A 100 9.47 -2.45 -6.48
N PRO A 101 9.85 -1.90 -7.65
CA PRO A 101 8.87 -1.44 -8.64
C PRO A 101 8.03 -2.60 -9.18
N ALA A 102 8.63 -3.78 -9.42
CA ALA A 102 7.91 -4.92 -9.99
C ALA A 102 6.81 -5.41 -9.05
N ILE A 103 7.11 -5.64 -7.77
CA ILE A 103 6.12 -6.12 -6.79
C ILE A 103 5.01 -5.09 -6.56
N LEU A 104 5.35 -3.80 -6.55
CA LEU A 104 4.36 -2.72 -6.46
C LEU A 104 3.44 -2.70 -7.68
N SER A 105 4.00 -2.76 -8.89
CA SER A 105 3.24 -2.79 -10.14
C SER A 105 2.33 -4.01 -10.25
N ILE A 106 2.81 -5.19 -9.86
CA ILE A 106 1.99 -6.42 -9.81
C ILE A 106 0.82 -6.24 -8.84
N ASN A 107 1.08 -5.69 -7.66
CA ASN A 107 0.05 -5.48 -6.64
C ASN A 107 -1.02 -4.45 -7.07
N ILE A 108 -0.61 -3.43 -7.84
CA ILE A 108 -1.53 -2.47 -8.48
C ILE A 108 -2.31 -3.15 -9.60
N LEU A 109 -1.63 -3.94 -10.45
CA LEU A 109 -2.26 -4.64 -11.57
C LEU A 109 -3.32 -5.64 -11.12
N GLU A 110 -3.07 -6.38 -10.04
CA GLU A 110 -4.08 -7.25 -9.40
C GLU A 110 -5.35 -6.48 -9.04
N ALA A 111 -5.19 -5.27 -8.49
CA ALA A 111 -6.32 -4.42 -8.12
C ALA A 111 -7.02 -3.82 -9.35
N VAL A 112 -6.27 -3.42 -10.38
CA VAL A 112 -6.81 -2.94 -11.67
C VAL A 112 -7.65 -4.03 -12.35
N ILE A 113 -7.15 -5.28 -12.40
CA ILE A 113 -7.89 -6.41 -12.94
C ILE A 113 -9.19 -6.61 -12.14
N ARG A 114 -9.11 -6.52 -10.81
CA ARG A 114 -10.28 -6.66 -9.95
C ARG A 114 -11.29 -5.52 -10.15
N ASP A 115 -10.85 -4.28 -10.35
CA ASP A 115 -11.72 -3.16 -10.71
C ASP A 115 -12.50 -3.48 -11.99
N PHE A 116 -11.81 -3.91 -13.05
CA PHE A 116 -12.47 -4.28 -14.31
C PHE A 116 -13.42 -5.47 -14.16
N GLN A 117 -13.14 -6.42 -13.27
CA GLN A 117 -14.09 -7.50 -12.95
C GLN A 117 -15.33 -6.97 -12.22
N CYS A 118 -15.14 -6.12 -11.21
CA CYS A 118 -16.21 -5.53 -10.42
C CYS A 118 -17.15 -4.64 -11.25
N PHE A 119 -16.68 -4.06 -12.36
CA PHE A 119 -17.55 -3.35 -13.32
C PHE A 119 -18.77 -4.18 -13.75
N SER A 120 -18.59 -5.48 -13.94
CA SER A 120 -19.67 -6.39 -14.37
C SER A 120 -20.48 -6.99 -13.21
N PHE A 121 -20.10 -6.73 -11.95
CA PHE A 121 -20.76 -7.30 -10.78
C PHE A 121 -21.83 -6.34 -10.26
N ASN A 122 -23.03 -6.86 -9.98
CA ASN A 122 -24.09 -6.12 -9.31
C ASN A 122 -24.84 -7.08 -8.39
N GLY A 123 -24.53 -7.02 -7.10
CA GLY A 123 -25.11 -7.90 -6.09
C GLY A 123 -24.07 -8.45 -5.13
N PHE A 124 -24.43 -9.55 -4.46
CA PHE A 124 -23.59 -10.17 -3.44
C PHE A 124 -22.53 -11.05 -4.09
N VAL A 125 -21.27 -10.62 -4.05
CA VAL A 125 -20.12 -11.30 -4.65
C VAL A 125 -19.00 -11.32 -3.61
N ASP A 126 -18.35 -12.48 -3.42
CA ASP A 126 -17.24 -12.64 -2.49
C ASP A 126 -17.56 -12.25 -1.03
N GLY A 127 -18.80 -12.49 -0.60
CA GLY A 127 -19.24 -12.22 0.77
C GLY A 127 -19.61 -10.77 1.06
N MET A 128 -19.66 -9.90 0.04
CA MET A 128 -20.00 -8.48 0.18
C MET A 128 -20.94 -8.02 -0.94
N LEU A 129 -21.70 -6.95 -0.68
CA LEU A 129 -22.47 -6.28 -1.71
C LEU A 129 -21.53 -5.42 -2.57
N ILE A 130 -21.40 -5.75 -3.85
CA ILE A 130 -20.61 -5.00 -4.83
C ILE A 130 -21.56 -4.35 -5.84
N ILE A 131 -21.37 -3.04 -6.07
CA ILE A 131 -22.08 -2.28 -7.10
C ILE A 131 -21.08 -1.85 -8.16
N GLY A 132 -21.16 -2.51 -9.31
CA GLY A 132 -20.34 -2.26 -10.48
C GLY A 132 -20.86 -1.09 -11.29
N GLY A 133 -19.94 -0.26 -11.80
CA GLY A 133 -20.31 0.86 -12.65
C GLY A 133 -19.11 1.59 -13.25
N PRO A 134 -19.33 2.70 -13.97
CA PRO A 134 -18.27 3.43 -14.67
C PRO A 134 -17.08 3.83 -13.77
N TRP A 135 -17.32 4.03 -12.47
CA TRP A 135 -16.30 4.30 -11.46
C TRP A 135 -15.21 3.22 -11.39
N ASN A 136 -15.55 1.94 -11.60
CA ASN A 136 -14.58 0.86 -11.65
C ASN A 136 -13.62 1.00 -12.84
N ILE A 137 -14.15 1.36 -14.02
CA ILE A 137 -13.31 1.58 -15.21
C ILE A 137 -12.41 2.80 -15.00
N MET A 138 -12.97 3.89 -14.47
CA MET A 138 -12.22 5.10 -14.15
C MET A 138 -11.05 4.79 -13.20
N ASN A 139 -11.32 4.02 -12.13
CA ASN A 139 -10.29 3.67 -11.16
C ASN A 139 -9.27 2.66 -11.72
N GLY A 140 -9.70 1.71 -12.56
CA GLY A 140 -8.80 0.80 -13.26
C GLY A 140 -7.82 1.56 -14.17
N ILE A 141 -8.30 2.54 -14.93
CA ILE A 141 -7.45 3.43 -15.75
C ILE A 141 -6.48 4.22 -14.86
N ALA A 142 -6.96 4.78 -13.75
CA ALA A 142 -6.11 5.51 -12.80
C ALA A 142 -4.98 4.64 -12.26
N GLY A 143 -5.23 3.35 -12.00
CA GLY A 143 -4.19 2.40 -11.58
C GLY A 143 -3.15 2.11 -12.66
N ILE A 144 -3.56 2.05 -13.93
CA ILE A 144 -2.60 1.93 -15.05
C ILE A 144 -1.72 3.18 -15.14
N LEU A 145 -2.30 4.38 -15.00
CA LEU A 145 -1.55 5.64 -14.94
C LEU A 145 -0.57 5.66 -13.76
N ASN A 146 -0.97 5.08 -12.64
CA ASN A 146 -0.12 4.95 -11.46
C ASN A 146 1.10 4.04 -11.74
N ILE A 147 0.91 2.90 -12.41
CA ILE A 147 2.00 1.97 -12.79
C ILE A 147 2.99 2.65 -13.74
N ILE A 148 2.51 3.30 -14.80
CA ILE A 148 3.40 3.89 -15.83
C ILE A 148 4.17 5.13 -15.34
N THR A 149 3.77 5.71 -14.21
CA THR A 149 4.48 6.84 -13.58
C THR A 149 5.52 6.39 -12.55
N ILE A 150 5.67 5.08 -12.31
CA ILE A 150 6.75 4.53 -11.48
C ILE A 150 8.09 4.71 -12.20
N SER A 151 9.06 5.28 -11.48
CA SER A 151 10.36 5.72 -12.02
C SER A 151 11.46 5.72 -10.95
N GLY A 152 12.71 5.93 -11.36
CA GLY A 152 13.84 6.05 -10.44
C GLY A 152 14.21 4.79 -9.68
N TRP A 153 13.86 3.60 -10.19
CA TRP A 153 14.13 2.33 -9.50
C TRP A 153 15.63 2.02 -9.35
N ALA A 154 16.48 2.50 -10.27
CA ALA A 154 17.93 2.35 -10.13
C ALA A 154 18.51 3.28 -9.06
N GLY A 155 17.74 4.28 -8.58
CA GLY A 155 18.10 5.19 -7.51
C GLY A 155 17.76 4.68 -6.11
N ILE A 156 17.20 3.46 -5.98
CA ILE A 156 16.90 2.83 -4.69
C ILE A 156 18.20 2.47 -3.98
N TYR A 157 18.31 2.84 -2.70
CA TYR A 157 19.47 2.51 -1.88
C TYR A 157 19.05 2.16 -0.44
N ILE A 158 19.97 1.56 0.32
CA ILE A 158 19.76 1.26 1.73
C ILE A 158 20.43 2.33 2.58
N SER A 159 19.64 3.01 3.40
CA SER A 159 20.13 4.01 4.35
C SER A 159 21.14 3.39 5.32
N GLN A 160 22.30 4.02 5.48
CA GLN A 160 23.30 3.67 6.49
C GLN A 160 23.31 4.65 7.67
N ASN A 161 22.72 5.84 7.49
CA ASN A 161 22.83 6.97 8.42
C ASN A 161 21.59 7.18 9.31
N ARG A 162 20.49 6.46 9.05
CA ARG A 162 19.32 6.43 9.92
C ARG A 162 19.48 5.37 11.01
N LYS A 163 18.73 5.51 12.10
CA LYS A 163 18.64 4.51 13.19
C LYS A 163 18.34 3.09 12.69
N ARG A 164 17.79 2.94 11.48
CA ARG A 164 17.39 1.67 10.86
C ARG A 164 17.89 1.63 9.43
N ARG A 165 18.34 0.45 8.99
CA ARG A 165 18.78 0.19 7.62
C ARG A 165 17.60 0.12 6.66
N ASP A 166 16.94 1.22 6.37
CA ASP A 166 15.73 1.20 5.53
C ASP A 166 16.03 1.28 4.04
N MET A 167 15.17 0.65 3.23
CA MET A 167 15.15 0.84 1.79
C MET A 167 14.52 2.19 1.47
N ILE A 168 15.29 3.07 0.83
CA ILE A 168 14.85 4.40 0.44
C ILE A 168 14.67 4.45 -1.08
N TRP A 169 13.50 4.92 -1.51
CA TRP A 169 13.21 5.18 -2.92
C TRP A 169 12.97 6.67 -3.14
N PRO A 170 13.97 7.41 -3.67
CA PRO A 170 13.92 8.88 -3.69
C PRO A 170 12.95 9.49 -4.69
N ASP A 171 12.70 8.81 -5.80
CA ASP A 171 11.82 9.30 -6.87
C ASP A 171 10.33 9.08 -6.55
N GLN A 172 10.03 8.31 -5.49
CA GLN A 172 8.68 8.09 -4.95
C GLN A 172 8.29 9.22 -4.00
N LEU A 173 8.02 10.39 -4.58
CA LEU A 173 7.71 11.60 -3.84
C LEU A 173 6.24 11.69 -3.45
N TRP A 174 5.95 12.63 -2.55
CA TRP A 174 4.64 12.81 -1.90
C TRP A 174 3.46 12.93 -2.87
N PHE A 175 3.62 13.62 -4.00
CA PHE A 175 2.51 13.81 -4.95
C PHE A 175 2.10 12.48 -5.62
N TRP A 176 3.06 11.60 -5.85
CA TRP A 176 2.80 10.26 -6.37
C TRP A 176 2.15 9.40 -5.28
N ILE A 177 2.63 9.49 -4.02
CA ILE A 177 2.04 8.78 -2.87
C ILE A 177 0.57 9.19 -2.66
N ILE A 178 0.24 10.48 -2.74
CA ILE A 178 -1.15 10.94 -2.58
C ILE A 178 -2.03 10.42 -3.73
N ALA A 179 -1.58 10.50 -4.98
CA ALA A 179 -2.33 9.97 -6.11
C ALA A 179 -2.53 8.45 -6.01
N TYR A 180 -1.52 7.74 -5.50
CA TYR A 180 -1.60 6.33 -5.17
C TYR A 180 -2.64 6.05 -4.08
N ASP A 181 -2.62 6.80 -2.98
CA ASP A 181 -3.53 6.59 -1.85
C ASP A 181 -4.98 6.87 -2.25
N LEU A 182 -5.24 7.92 -3.03
CA LEU A 182 -6.57 8.20 -3.57
C LEU A 182 -7.06 7.06 -4.47
N TRP A 183 -6.18 6.52 -5.32
CA TRP A 183 -6.49 5.37 -6.16
C TRP A 183 -6.74 4.10 -5.35
N ASN A 184 -5.93 3.84 -4.33
CA ASN A 184 -6.09 2.65 -3.50
C ASN A 184 -7.36 2.73 -2.64
N PHE A 185 -7.66 3.92 -2.09
CA PHE A 185 -8.91 4.17 -1.38
C PHE A 185 -10.11 3.91 -2.29
N ALA A 186 -10.11 4.45 -3.50
CA ALA A 186 -11.15 4.21 -4.50
C ALA A 186 -11.28 2.74 -4.85
N TYR A 187 -10.17 2.02 -5.01
CA TYR A 187 -10.17 0.59 -5.27
C TYR A 187 -10.85 -0.19 -4.14
N VAL A 188 -10.45 0.04 -2.87
CA VAL A 188 -11.05 -0.65 -1.73
C VAL A 188 -12.53 -0.28 -1.60
N TYR A 189 -12.87 0.99 -1.77
CA TYR A 189 -14.26 1.45 -1.70
C TYR A 189 -15.16 0.83 -2.78
N ASN A 190 -14.63 0.65 -4.01
CA ASN A 190 -15.38 0.08 -5.13
C ASN A 190 -15.45 -1.45 -5.11
N CYS A 191 -14.36 -2.13 -4.72
CA CYS A 191 -14.19 -3.58 -4.88
C CYS A 191 -14.29 -4.38 -3.58
N VAL A 192 -14.08 -3.73 -2.43
CA VAL A 192 -14.08 -4.33 -1.09
C VAL A 192 -14.80 -3.37 -0.11
N PRO A 193 -16.04 -2.94 -0.42
CA PRO A 193 -16.68 -1.77 0.20
C PRO A 193 -16.79 -1.86 1.71
N ASP A 194 -17.10 -3.04 2.24
CA ASP A 194 -17.28 -3.29 3.68
C ASP A 194 -15.97 -3.16 4.47
N HIS A 195 -14.83 -3.17 3.78
CA HIS A 195 -13.51 -3.04 4.39
C HIS A 195 -12.94 -1.63 4.22
N SER A 196 -13.62 -0.75 3.47
CA SER A 196 -13.09 0.56 3.05
C SER A 196 -12.74 1.51 4.19
N PHE A 197 -13.42 1.42 5.34
CA PHE A 197 -13.11 2.27 6.48
C PHE A 197 -11.74 1.93 7.09
N TYR A 198 -11.45 0.65 7.34
CA TYR A 198 -10.16 0.25 7.92
C TYR A 198 -9.09 -0.02 6.85
N ALA A 199 -9.40 -0.83 5.84
CA ALA A 199 -8.47 -1.20 4.78
C ALA A 199 -8.26 -0.07 3.75
N GLY A 200 -9.26 0.77 3.54
CA GLY A 200 -9.15 1.92 2.62
C GLY A 200 -8.59 3.16 3.31
N ALA A 201 -9.02 3.50 4.53
CA ALA A 201 -8.53 4.70 5.21
C ALA A 201 -7.44 4.43 6.25
N ALA A 202 -7.71 3.64 7.31
CA ALA A 202 -6.73 3.45 8.39
C ALA A 202 -5.41 2.84 7.90
N LEU A 203 -5.49 1.83 7.03
CA LEU A 203 -4.33 1.16 6.46
C LEU A 203 -3.47 2.11 5.62
N LEU A 204 -4.08 2.90 4.73
CA LEU A 204 -3.33 3.84 3.89
C LEU A 204 -2.67 4.93 4.73
N LEU A 205 -3.41 5.48 5.70
CA LEU A 205 -2.84 6.45 6.64
C LEU A 205 -1.67 5.85 7.44
N SER A 206 -1.73 4.56 7.79
CA SER A 206 -0.68 3.91 8.59
C SER A 206 0.67 3.82 7.88
N CYS A 207 0.70 3.78 6.53
CA CYS A 207 1.93 3.84 5.76
C CYS A 207 2.29 5.24 5.27
N THR A 208 1.28 6.10 5.06
CA THR A 208 1.47 7.45 4.54
C THR A 208 1.93 8.43 5.62
N ILE A 209 1.38 8.38 6.83
CA ILE A 209 1.83 9.23 7.94
C ILE A 209 3.33 9.06 8.20
N PRO A 210 3.89 7.85 8.38
CA PRO A 210 5.33 7.66 8.52
C PRO A 210 6.15 8.19 7.34
N ALA A 211 5.62 8.14 6.12
CA ALA A 211 6.31 8.63 4.92
C ALA A 211 6.48 10.15 4.89
N PHE A 212 5.62 10.90 5.60
CA PHE A 212 5.74 12.34 5.77
C PHE A 212 6.55 12.75 7.01
N LEU A 213 6.69 11.84 7.99
CA LEU A 213 7.49 12.07 9.19
C LEU A 213 8.99 11.88 8.90
N SER A 214 9.84 12.72 9.50
CA SER A 214 11.29 12.77 9.24
C SER A 214 12.03 11.43 9.40
N GLY A 215 11.51 10.51 10.21
CA GLY A 215 12.08 9.17 10.40
C GLY A 215 11.70 8.12 9.34
N GLY A 216 10.71 8.39 8.48
CA GLY A 216 10.20 7.48 7.45
C GLY A 216 10.16 8.05 6.03
N LYS A 217 10.58 9.30 5.83
CA LYS A 217 10.68 9.93 4.49
C LYS A 217 11.42 9.03 3.51
N GLY A 218 10.79 8.71 2.38
CA GLY A 218 11.35 7.86 1.31
C GLY A 218 11.31 6.34 1.56
N ALA A 219 10.85 5.87 2.72
CA ALA A 219 10.64 4.45 3.03
C ALA A 219 9.18 4.00 2.84
N TRP A 220 8.35 4.82 2.18
CA TRP A 220 6.90 4.60 2.06
C TRP A 220 6.53 3.20 1.56
N LEU A 221 7.22 2.69 0.53
CA LEU A 221 6.91 1.37 -0.02
C LEU A 221 7.13 0.24 1.00
N GLN A 222 8.17 0.35 1.82
CA GLN A 222 8.44 -0.61 2.89
C GLN A 222 7.35 -0.55 3.96
N HIS A 223 6.98 0.67 4.39
CA HIS A 223 5.86 0.88 5.31
C HIS A 223 4.57 0.27 4.78
N ARG A 224 4.25 0.51 3.52
CA ARG A 224 3.05 0.01 2.86
C ARG A 224 3.01 -1.51 2.81
N ALA A 225 4.08 -2.18 2.38
CA ALA A 225 4.08 -3.64 2.31
C ALA A 225 3.93 -4.27 3.69
N HIS A 226 4.59 -3.70 4.71
CA HIS A 226 4.48 -4.17 6.08
C HIS A 226 3.07 -4.00 6.63
N THR A 227 2.50 -2.79 6.55
CA THR A 227 1.16 -2.53 7.10
C THR A 227 0.10 -3.33 6.35
N LEU A 228 0.20 -3.47 5.02
CA LEU A 228 -0.69 -4.32 4.24
C LEU A 228 -0.55 -5.80 4.63
N GLY A 229 0.67 -6.31 4.78
CA GLY A 229 0.90 -7.70 5.20
C GLY A 229 0.32 -7.98 6.59
N ILE A 230 0.55 -7.09 7.54
CA ILE A 230 0.00 -7.17 8.91
C ILE A 230 -1.53 -7.12 8.88
N TRP A 231 -2.10 -6.19 8.12
CA TRP A 231 -3.55 -6.04 8.00
C TRP A 231 -4.19 -7.29 7.40
N MET A 232 -3.62 -7.82 6.31
CA MET A 232 -4.11 -9.06 5.69
C MET A 232 -4.05 -10.24 6.66
N MET A 233 -2.95 -10.39 7.41
CA MET A 233 -2.85 -11.41 8.44
C MET A 233 -3.92 -11.25 9.53
N PHE A 234 -4.19 -10.01 9.94
CA PHE A 234 -5.19 -9.70 10.96
C PHE A 234 -6.62 -10.04 10.47
N VAL A 235 -7.03 -9.54 9.30
CA VAL A 235 -8.40 -9.78 8.80
C VAL A 235 -8.64 -11.24 8.44
N MET A 236 -7.62 -11.97 7.98
CA MET A 236 -7.73 -13.42 7.73
C MET A 236 -7.82 -14.23 9.02
N THR A 237 -7.25 -13.72 10.12
CA THR A 237 -7.33 -14.33 11.46
C THR A 237 -8.65 -14.02 12.14
N PHE A 238 -9.16 -12.78 11.97
CA PHE A 238 -10.39 -12.30 12.57
C PHE A 238 -11.36 -11.70 11.53
N PRO A 239 -11.94 -12.52 10.63
CA PRO A 239 -12.81 -12.02 9.56
C PRO A 239 -14.03 -11.25 10.08
N ALA A 240 -14.59 -11.70 11.20
CA ALA A 240 -15.73 -11.07 11.84
C ALA A 240 -15.49 -9.59 12.20
N PHE A 241 -14.23 -9.17 12.41
CA PHE A 241 -13.90 -7.79 12.76
C PHE A 241 -14.40 -6.79 11.71
N VAL A 242 -14.16 -7.08 10.42
CA VAL A 242 -14.56 -6.22 9.29
C VAL A 242 -15.95 -6.56 8.74
N ASP A 243 -16.49 -7.71 9.10
CA ASP A 243 -17.72 -8.23 8.50
C ASP A 243 -18.96 -8.02 9.39
N THR A 244 -19.01 -8.69 10.54
CA THR A 244 -20.23 -8.84 11.36
C THR A 244 -20.10 -8.26 12.77
N SER A 245 -18.90 -7.87 13.20
CA SER A 245 -18.70 -7.31 14.53
C SER A 245 -19.29 -5.92 14.67
N ILE A 246 -19.42 -5.44 15.91
CA ILE A 246 -19.78 -4.05 16.20
C ILE A 246 -18.82 -3.05 15.52
N PHE A 247 -17.57 -3.45 15.25
CA PHE A 247 -16.59 -2.58 14.62
C PHE A 247 -16.74 -2.50 13.11
N ALA A 248 -17.51 -3.40 12.48
CA ALA A 248 -17.72 -3.39 11.03
C ALA A 248 -18.39 -2.08 10.60
N VAL A 249 -17.87 -1.46 9.54
CA VAL A 249 -18.39 -0.21 8.98
C VAL A 249 -18.73 -0.46 7.53
N LYS A 250 -20.01 -0.36 7.19
CA LYS A 250 -20.49 -0.57 5.83
C LYS A 250 -20.35 0.71 5.01
N SER A 251 -20.04 0.53 3.73
CA SER A 251 -20.06 1.61 2.74
C SER A 251 -21.47 2.16 2.60
N SER A 252 -21.62 3.42 2.18
CA SER A 252 -22.94 3.97 1.83
C SER A 252 -23.51 3.32 0.57
N HIS A 253 -22.66 2.69 -0.25
CA HIS A 253 -23.00 2.15 -1.57
C HIS A 253 -23.65 3.18 -2.50
N ASP A 254 -23.52 4.48 -2.20
CA ASP A 254 -24.06 5.57 -2.98
C ASP A 254 -23.29 5.72 -4.32
N PRO A 255 -23.95 5.60 -5.48
CA PRO A 255 -23.33 5.85 -6.78
C PRO A 255 -22.63 7.21 -6.88
N ALA A 256 -23.14 8.24 -6.21
CA ALA A 256 -22.50 9.56 -6.18
C ALA A 256 -21.16 9.51 -5.42
N ALA A 257 -21.10 8.78 -4.30
CA ALA A 257 -19.86 8.57 -3.55
C ALA A 257 -18.83 7.76 -4.36
N LEU A 258 -19.26 6.66 -4.99
CA LEU A 258 -18.43 5.84 -5.89
C LEU A 258 -17.84 6.69 -7.03
N MET A 259 -18.67 7.54 -7.64
CA MET A 259 -18.27 8.44 -8.72
C MET A 259 -17.28 9.51 -8.25
N VAL A 260 -17.54 10.17 -7.12
CA VAL A 260 -16.65 11.23 -6.60
C VAL A 260 -15.28 10.67 -6.25
N VAL A 261 -15.24 9.56 -5.52
CA VAL A 261 -13.98 8.93 -5.09
C VAL A 261 -13.16 8.47 -6.29
N SER A 262 -13.80 7.82 -7.27
CA SER A 262 -13.12 7.35 -8.47
C SER A 262 -12.74 8.48 -9.44
N GLY A 263 -13.53 9.55 -9.48
CA GLY A 263 -13.21 10.78 -10.21
C GLY A 263 -11.99 11.50 -9.65
N LEU A 264 -11.88 11.61 -8.32
CA LEU A 264 -10.70 12.17 -7.65
C LEU A 264 -9.45 11.31 -7.87
N SER A 265 -9.59 9.98 -7.79
CA SER A 265 -8.53 9.03 -8.14
C SER A 265 -8.02 9.26 -9.57
N LEU A 266 -8.92 9.31 -10.55
CA LEU A 266 -8.53 9.51 -11.95
C LEU A 266 -7.91 10.88 -12.19
N ALA A 267 -8.51 11.96 -11.69
CA ALA A 267 -8.01 13.32 -11.87
C ALA A 267 -6.61 13.50 -11.27
N SER A 268 -6.38 12.99 -10.06
CA SER A 268 -5.06 13.06 -9.40
C SER A 268 -4.00 12.27 -10.15
N ASN A 269 -4.31 11.06 -10.63
CA ASN A 269 -3.37 10.24 -11.41
C ASN A 269 -3.08 10.82 -12.80
N ILE A 270 -4.06 11.46 -13.46
CA ILE A 270 -3.82 12.22 -14.69
C ILE A 270 -2.88 13.40 -14.43
N ALA A 271 -3.10 14.16 -13.35
CA ALA A 271 -2.23 15.28 -13.00
C ALA A 271 -0.78 14.83 -12.75
N VAL A 272 -0.59 13.74 -12.00
CA VAL A 272 0.74 13.15 -11.78
C VAL A 272 1.34 12.64 -13.08
N PHE A 273 0.57 11.98 -13.94
CA PHE A 273 1.03 11.50 -15.24
C PHE A 273 1.54 12.63 -16.13
N VAL A 274 0.73 13.68 -16.32
CA VAL A 274 1.09 14.85 -17.13
C VAL A 274 2.34 15.52 -16.57
N TYR A 275 2.40 15.74 -15.26
CA TYR A 275 3.55 16.35 -14.60
C TYR A 275 4.83 15.48 -14.74
N HIS A 276 4.69 14.18 -14.52
CA HIS A 276 5.79 13.22 -14.59
C HIS A 276 6.40 13.18 -15.98
N TYR A 277 5.57 12.97 -17.02
CA TYR A 277 6.05 12.89 -18.39
C TYR A 277 6.52 14.24 -18.93
N TYR A 278 5.92 15.36 -18.52
CA TYR A 278 6.48 16.69 -18.80
C TYR A 278 7.94 16.79 -18.34
N LYS A 279 8.26 16.34 -17.13
CA LYS A 279 9.63 16.34 -16.62
C LYS A 279 10.54 15.35 -17.34
N VAL A 280 10.03 14.16 -17.65
CA VAL A 280 10.77 13.15 -18.43
C VAL A 280 11.21 13.73 -19.77
N PHE A 281 10.31 14.39 -20.50
CA PHE A 281 10.63 14.99 -21.79
C PHE A 281 11.49 16.24 -21.67
N LYS A 282 11.19 17.14 -20.73
CA LYS A 282 11.96 18.37 -20.51
C LYS A 282 13.41 18.10 -20.13
N TYR A 283 13.64 17.15 -19.24
CA TYR A 283 14.97 16.80 -18.73
C TYR A 283 15.59 15.59 -19.44
N LYS A 284 14.95 15.09 -20.51
CA LYS A 284 15.40 13.95 -21.34
C LYS A 284 15.79 12.71 -20.53
N LYS A 285 14.98 12.39 -19.52
CA LYS A 285 15.21 11.26 -18.61
C LYS A 285 14.80 9.93 -19.24
N ASN A 286 15.53 8.86 -18.96
CA ASN A 286 15.20 7.52 -19.40
C ASN A 286 14.67 6.64 -18.25
N ILE A 287 13.34 6.59 -18.12
CA ILE A 287 12.65 5.81 -17.09
C ILE A 287 12.96 4.31 -17.19
N LEU A 288 13.08 3.79 -18.42
CA LEU A 288 13.35 2.36 -18.67
C LEU A 288 14.74 1.94 -18.17
N LYS A 289 15.69 2.87 -18.14
CA LYS A 289 17.03 2.66 -17.55
C LYS A 289 17.05 2.88 -16.03
N GLY A 290 15.91 3.22 -15.43
CA GLY A 290 15.76 3.47 -14.00
C GLY A 290 16.24 4.83 -13.54
N GLU A 291 16.37 5.79 -14.45
CA GLU A 291 16.81 7.15 -14.09
C GLU A 291 15.79 7.86 -13.19
N GLU A 292 16.30 8.61 -12.22
CA GLU A 292 15.51 9.46 -11.33
C GLU A 292 15.07 10.73 -12.08
N VAL A 293 13.77 11.00 -12.05
CA VAL A 293 13.12 12.06 -12.81
C VAL A 293 13.05 13.37 -12.02
N HIS A 294 12.90 13.30 -10.70
CA HIS A 294 12.55 14.45 -9.86
C HIS A 294 13.72 15.03 -9.05
N THR A 295 14.95 14.85 -9.54
CA THR A 295 16.20 15.30 -8.90
C THR A 295 16.28 16.81 -8.64
N ASP A 296 15.47 17.60 -9.35
CA ASP A 296 15.35 19.05 -9.22
C ASP A 296 14.55 19.50 -7.99
N LEU A 297 13.69 18.65 -7.42
CA LEU A 297 12.77 19.04 -6.36
C LEU A 297 13.44 19.10 -4.98
N GLY A 298 13.03 20.08 -4.18
CA GLY A 298 13.49 20.25 -2.79
C GLY A 298 13.25 18.99 -1.94
N SER A 299 12.09 18.34 -2.06
CA SER A 299 11.79 17.10 -1.34
C SER A 299 12.74 15.96 -1.67
N TYR A 300 13.23 15.89 -2.92
CA TYR A 300 14.21 14.88 -3.32
C TYR A 300 15.58 15.20 -2.70
N ARG A 301 16.00 16.47 -2.74
CA ARG A 301 17.27 16.92 -2.16
C ARG A 301 17.30 16.75 -0.65
N GLU A 302 16.24 17.17 0.02
CA GLU A 302 16.05 17.00 1.47
C GLU A 302 16.20 15.52 1.86
N LEU A 303 15.59 14.61 1.08
CA LEU A 303 15.69 13.18 1.36
C LEU A 303 17.13 12.65 1.22
N LYS A 304 17.87 13.08 0.20
CA LYS A 304 19.28 12.71 0.01
C LYS A 304 20.19 13.36 1.07
N GLU A 305 19.88 14.56 1.52
CA GLU A 305 20.62 15.25 2.59
C GLU A 305 20.41 14.59 3.95
N LEU A 306 19.15 14.24 4.28
CA LEU A 306 18.80 13.47 5.48
C LEU A 306 19.54 12.14 5.57
N ASP A 307 19.92 11.57 4.42
CA ASP A 307 20.69 10.33 4.37
C ASP A 307 22.21 10.54 4.21
N ARG A 308 22.69 11.77 3.99
CA ARG A 308 24.13 12.10 3.95
C ARG A 308 24.69 12.47 5.32
N ILE A 309 23.86 13.02 6.22
CA ILE A 309 24.30 13.47 7.54
C ILE A 309 24.24 12.28 8.52
N PRO A 310 25.35 11.88 9.17
CA PRO A 310 25.31 10.90 10.25
C PRO A 310 24.43 11.45 11.37
N GLN A 311 23.35 10.75 11.75
CA GLN A 311 22.61 11.15 12.94
C GLN A 311 23.51 10.98 14.17
N PRO A 312 23.56 11.97 15.08
CA PRO A 312 24.31 11.81 16.32
C PRO A 312 23.80 10.56 17.04
N ALA A 313 24.74 9.70 17.46
CA ALA A 313 24.43 8.52 18.25
C ALA A 313 23.60 8.97 19.46
N VAL A 314 22.34 8.54 19.50
CA VAL A 314 21.52 8.75 20.69
C VAL A 314 22.10 7.80 21.74
N ALA A 315 22.84 8.39 22.68
CA ALA A 315 23.42 7.73 23.85
C ALA A 315 22.32 7.15 24.75
#